data_AF-A0A517QN41-F1
#
_entry.id   AF-A0A517QN41-F1
#
_cell.length_a   1.000
_cell.length_b   1.000
_cell.length_c   1.000
_cell.angle_alpha   90.00
_cell.angle_beta   90.00
_cell.angle_gamma   90.00
#
_symmetry.space_group_name_H-M   'P 1'
#
loop_
_entity.id
_entity.type
_entity.pdbx_description
1 polymer ?
#
loop_
_entity_poly.entity_id
_entity_poly.type
_entity_poly.pdbx_seq_one_letter_code
_entity_poly.pdbx_strand_id
1 'polypeptide(L)'
;MFFFTLLLLLVTHSLWMQLNSTASPQIPWFEFLCQFPQTIERGFLAALVLAAILLIFSASESLTRRVIRVVYFVSFTGLVLLDQHRLQPWTLQLLLFSIVLSLAPRRDGLSCCRALVIILYAYSAISKIDLAFLDGQGQLLLDGLLKPFGVDNEMWSRQTKRALAASFPVGELLVACLLVPQRTRGIGLVGATLMHLMILVALGPWGLNHENGVLIWNVYFLFQNFILFRKPSEAAESDPSPRKASSWIAIGVTGLFAILPSLENWGWYDHWPAWAVYSARPERVEVLVDESIVASLSPSLQSLCGRPAPLDVRVPIVLDRWSFQTRDCPIYPQARYRVALANALLRKQVDSQSITIEISSTPNRFTGKREKHVFHGWKEIDQLRKNYRLNTQARILE
;
A
#
# COMPACT_ATOMS: atom_id res chain seq x y z
N MET A 1 13.96 6.63 -9.70
CA MET A 1 12.71 5.88 -9.89
C MET A 1 12.99 4.44 -10.32
N PHE A 2 13.43 4.18 -11.56
CA PHE A 2 13.64 2.81 -12.08
C PHE A 2 14.61 1.95 -11.25
N PHE A 3 15.70 2.53 -10.74
CA PHE A 3 16.60 1.85 -9.79
C PHE A 3 15.86 1.38 -8.53
N PHE A 4 15.02 2.23 -7.94
CA PHE A 4 14.21 1.88 -6.78
C PHE A 4 13.12 0.86 -7.14
N THR A 5 12.60 0.86 -8.36
CA THR A 5 11.74 -0.22 -8.84
C THR A 5 12.46 -1.57 -8.73
N LEU A 6 13.68 -1.69 -9.27
CA LEU A 6 14.45 -2.93 -9.21
C LEU A 6 14.76 -3.35 -7.77
N LEU A 7 15.16 -2.40 -6.92
CA LEU A 7 15.45 -2.66 -5.52
C LEU A 7 14.22 -3.15 -4.75
N LEU A 8 13.05 -2.52 -4.96
CA LEU A 8 11.79 -2.92 -4.35
C LEU A 8 11.31 -4.28 -4.87
N LEU A 9 11.43 -4.55 -6.18
CA LEU A 9 11.14 -5.86 -6.76
C LEU A 9 12.01 -6.96 -6.15
N LEU A 10 13.31 -6.70 -5.97
CA LEU A 10 14.26 -7.65 -5.40
C LEU A 10 13.92 -7.97 -3.94
N VAL A 11 13.69 -6.93 -3.14
CA VAL A 11 13.43 -7.11 -1.70
C VAL A 11 12.04 -7.67 -1.42
N THR A 12 11.06 -7.39 -2.29
CA THR A 12 9.72 -7.98 -2.20
C THR A 12 9.53 -9.14 -3.17
N HIS A 13 10.61 -9.84 -3.56
CA HIS A 13 10.58 -10.83 -4.65
C HIS A 13 9.54 -11.94 -4.46
N SER A 14 9.24 -12.34 -3.22
CA SER A 14 8.20 -13.32 -2.87
C SER A 14 6.82 -12.90 -3.39
N LEU A 15 6.53 -11.60 -3.45
CA LEU A 15 5.32 -11.03 -4.05
C LEU A 15 5.27 -11.16 -5.58
N TRP A 16 6.43 -11.15 -6.24
CA TRP A 16 6.56 -11.03 -7.70
C TRP A 16 6.84 -12.36 -8.40
N MET A 17 7.75 -13.17 -7.86
CA MET A 17 8.23 -14.38 -8.52
C MET A 17 7.42 -15.64 -8.17
N GLN A 18 6.77 -15.65 -6.99
CA GLN A 18 5.91 -16.76 -6.55
C GLN A 18 6.54 -18.14 -6.75
N LEU A 19 7.78 -18.27 -6.26
CA LEU A 19 8.58 -19.49 -6.41
C LEU A 19 7.87 -20.75 -5.85
N ASN A 20 6.87 -20.57 -4.98
CA ASN A 20 5.99 -21.63 -4.44
C ASN A 20 4.51 -21.37 -4.80
N SER A 21 4.16 -21.53 -6.08
CA SER A 21 2.83 -21.21 -6.65
C SER A 21 1.65 -21.95 -5.99
N THR A 22 1.85 -23.18 -5.49
CA THR A 22 0.79 -23.97 -4.86
C THR A 22 0.36 -23.47 -3.48
N ALA A 23 1.19 -22.67 -2.81
CA ALA A 23 0.93 -22.17 -1.45
C ALA A 23 0.49 -20.70 -1.41
N SER A 24 0.46 -20.02 -2.56
CA SER A 24 0.31 -18.55 -2.63
C SER A 24 -0.80 -18.11 -3.58
N PRO A 25 -2.09 -18.13 -3.17
CA PRO A 25 -3.18 -17.68 -4.01
C PRO A 25 -2.95 -16.26 -4.56
N GLN A 26 -3.27 -16.06 -5.84
CA GLN A 26 -3.29 -14.75 -6.47
C GLN A 26 -4.72 -14.33 -6.73
N ILE A 27 -5.08 -13.11 -6.33
CA ILE A 27 -6.44 -12.61 -6.50
C ILE A 27 -6.37 -11.44 -7.49
N PRO A 28 -6.66 -11.65 -8.78
CA PRO A 28 -6.60 -10.58 -9.77
C PRO A 28 -7.71 -9.55 -9.52
N TRP A 29 -7.61 -8.39 -10.15
CA TRP A 29 -8.62 -7.33 -10.04
C TRP A 29 -9.95 -7.70 -10.69
N PHE A 30 -9.90 -8.50 -11.77
CA PHE A 30 -11.06 -8.89 -12.56
C PHE A 30 -11.13 -10.41 -12.72
N GLU A 31 -12.35 -10.96 -12.76
CA GLU A 31 -12.58 -12.40 -12.79
C GLU A 31 -12.06 -13.06 -14.07
N PHE A 32 -12.14 -12.37 -15.22
CA PHE A 32 -11.61 -12.90 -16.49
C PHE A 32 -10.08 -13.11 -16.47
N LEU A 33 -9.36 -12.48 -15.54
CA LEU A 33 -7.92 -12.68 -15.34
C LEU A 33 -7.61 -13.94 -14.51
N CYS A 34 -8.61 -14.62 -13.94
CA CYS A 34 -8.43 -15.85 -13.16
C CYS A 34 -7.82 -16.99 -14.00
N GLN A 35 -8.03 -16.97 -15.31
CA GLN A 35 -7.57 -17.98 -16.27
C GLN A 35 -6.25 -17.58 -16.97
N PHE A 36 -5.65 -16.43 -16.63
CA PHE A 36 -4.42 -16.02 -17.28
C PHE A 36 -3.26 -16.94 -16.89
N PRO A 37 -2.47 -17.47 -17.84
CA PRO A 37 -1.39 -18.39 -17.56
C PRO A 37 -0.21 -17.72 -16.86
N GLN A 38 0.51 -18.48 -16.02
CA GLN A 38 1.71 -17.99 -15.32
C GLN A 38 2.82 -17.51 -16.28
N THR A 39 2.90 -18.06 -17.50
CA THR A 39 3.87 -17.66 -18.51
C THR A 39 3.75 -16.19 -18.90
N ILE A 40 2.52 -15.67 -19.02
CA ILE A 40 2.28 -14.25 -19.33
C ILE A 40 2.77 -13.36 -18.20
N GLU A 41 2.51 -13.77 -16.96
CA GLU A 41 2.99 -13.05 -15.78
C GLU A 41 4.52 -12.98 -15.72
N ARG A 42 5.20 -14.13 -15.93
CA ARG A 42 6.66 -14.19 -16.00
C ARG A 42 7.19 -13.31 -17.15
N GLY A 43 6.49 -13.29 -18.29
CA GLY A 43 6.77 -12.40 -19.41
C GLY A 43 6.69 -10.92 -19.02
N PHE A 44 5.63 -10.51 -18.32
CA PHE A 44 5.51 -9.14 -17.80
C PHE A 44 6.62 -8.82 -16.78
N LEU A 45 6.97 -9.73 -15.88
CA LEU A 45 8.04 -9.51 -14.91
C LEU A 45 9.40 -9.34 -15.60
N ALA A 46 9.74 -10.22 -16.55
CA ALA A 46 10.97 -10.11 -17.33
C ALA A 46 11.02 -8.80 -18.12
N ALA A 47 9.92 -8.44 -18.79
CA ALA A 47 9.81 -7.18 -19.53
C ALA A 47 9.92 -5.95 -18.61
N LEU A 48 9.32 -5.99 -17.42
CA LEU A 48 9.42 -4.91 -16.43
C LEU A 48 10.87 -4.71 -15.96
N VAL A 49 11.55 -5.80 -15.59
CA VAL A 49 12.94 -5.76 -15.13
C VAL A 49 13.86 -5.24 -16.24
N LEU A 50 13.75 -5.81 -17.45
CA LEU A 50 14.55 -5.37 -18.60
C LEU A 50 14.28 -3.89 -18.93
N ALA A 51 13.01 -3.48 -18.97
CA ALA A 51 12.67 -2.08 -19.25
C ALA A 51 13.23 -1.13 -18.18
N ALA A 52 13.16 -1.50 -16.89
CA ALA A 52 13.73 -0.71 -15.81
C ALA A 52 15.26 -0.58 -15.93
N ILE A 53 15.97 -1.67 -16.24
CA ILE A 53 17.42 -1.67 -16.49
C ILE A 53 17.76 -0.75 -17.66
N LEU A 54 17.12 -0.93 -18.82
CA LEU A 54 17.36 -0.12 -20.00
C LEU A 54 17.08 1.37 -19.74
N LEU A 55 16.04 1.71 -18.97
CA LEU A 55 15.71 3.10 -18.63
C LEU A 55 16.71 3.76 -17.67
N ILE A 56 17.46 2.98 -16.87
CA ILE A 56 18.56 3.49 -16.03
C ILE A 56 19.73 3.94 -16.92
N PHE A 57 20.09 3.16 -17.93
CA PHE A 57 21.25 3.42 -18.80
C PHE A 57 20.94 4.29 -20.03
N SER A 58 19.65 4.51 -20.34
CA SER A 58 19.24 5.33 -21.48
C SER A 58 19.34 6.83 -21.18
N ALA A 59 20.39 7.48 -21.70
CA ALA A 59 20.61 8.92 -21.55
C ALA A 59 19.78 9.79 -22.52
N SER A 60 19.47 9.31 -23.73
CA SER A 60 18.81 10.11 -24.78
C SER A 60 17.28 9.93 -24.80
N GLU A 61 16.55 11.02 -25.08
CA GLU A 61 15.10 11.00 -25.33
C GLU A 61 14.80 10.55 -26.77
N SER A 62 15.08 9.27 -27.06
CA SER A 62 14.82 8.64 -28.36
C SER A 62 13.43 7.98 -28.43
N LEU A 63 12.99 7.63 -29.65
CA LEU A 63 11.80 6.80 -29.86
C LEU A 63 11.89 5.49 -29.06
N THR A 64 13.07 4.86 -29.04
CA THR A 64 13.35 3.64 -28.28
C THR A 64 13.05 3.84 -26.79
N ARG A 65 13.46 4.96 -26.19
CA ARG A 65 13.18 5.23 -24.78
C ARG A 65 11.68 5.36 -24.49
N ARG A 66 10.90 5.93 -25.43
CA ARG A 66 9.44 6.01 -25.29
C ARG A 66 8.80 4.63 -25.32
N VAL A 67 9.22 3.77 -26.25
CA VAL A 67 8.76 2.37 -26.33
C VAL A 67 9.08 1.63 -25.03
N ILE A 68 10.31 1.77 -24.50
CA ILE A 68 10.70 1.12 -23.24
C ILE A 68 9.83 1.62 -22.06
N ARG A 69 9.47 2.91 -22.00
CA ARG A 69 8.54 3.42 -20.97
C ARG A 69 7.13 2.83 -21.09
N VAL A 70 6.64 2.63 -22.31
CA VAL A 70 5.34 1.96 -22.54
C VAL A 70 5.42 0.51 -22.08
N VAL A 71 6.48 -0.22 -22.44
CA VAL A 71 6.72 -1.59 -21.97
C VAL A 71 6.78 -1.64 -20.44
N TYR A 72 7.53 -0.73 -19.82
CA TYR A 72 7.59 -0.59 -18.35
C TYR A 72 6.19 -0.42 -17.74
N PHE A 73 5.41 0.53 -18.26
CA PHE A 73 4.08 0.86 -17.74
C PHE A 73 3.08 -0.29 -17.93
N VAL A 74 3.02 -0.88 -19.14
CA VAL A 74 2.11 -1.98 -19.46
C VAL A 74 2.43 -3.22 -18.64
N SER A 75 3.71 -3.59 -18.56
CA SER A 75 4.13 -4.75 -17.78
C SER A 75 3.86 -4.57 -16.28
N PHE A 76 4.16 -3.40 -15.73
CA PHE A 76 3.94 -3.14 -14.31
C PHE A 76 2.45 -3.12 -13.96
N THR A 77 1.63 -2.49 -14.81
CA THR A 77 0.17 -2.49 -14.67
C THR A 77 -0.40 -3.90 -14.83
N GLY A 78 0.06 -4.66 -15.83
CA GLY A 78 -0.34 -6.05 -16.06
C GLY A 78 -0.10 -6.94 -14.84
N LEU A 79 1.09 -6.85 -14.24
CA LEU A 79 1.40 -7.59 -13.01
C LEU A 79 0.47 -7.23 -11.85
N VAL A 80 0.17 -5.94 -11.68
CA VAL A 80 -0.79 -5.45 -10.67
C VAL A 80 -2.19 -5.96 -10.93
N LEU A 81 -2.64 -5.96 -12.18
CA LEU A 81 -3.97 -6.45 -12.55
C LEU A 81 -4.14 -7.96 -12.27
N LEU A 82 -3.06 -8.73 -12.42
CA LEU A 82 -3.02 -10.18 -12.17
C LEU A 82 -3.01 -10.56 -10.68
N ASP A 83 -2.68 -9.65 -9.77
CA ASP A 83 -2.72 -9.88 -8.32
C ASP A 83 -2.89 -8.54 -7.58
N GLN A 84 -4.06 -8.33 -6.96
CA GLN A 84 -4.39 -7.12 -6.18
C GLN A 84 -3.33 -6.81 -5.13
N HIS A 85 -2.68 -7.84 -4.56
CA HIS A 85 -1.64 -7.70 -3.55
C HIS A 85 -0.40 -6.95 -4.02
N ARG A 86 -0.16 -6.91 -5.34
CA ARG A 86 0.96 -6.17 -5.96
C ARG A 86 0.77 -4.67 -6.00
N LEU A 87 -0.47 -4.18 -5.83
CA LEU A 87 -0.74 -2.75 -5.73
C LEU A 87 -0.35 -2.23 -4.34
N GLN A 88 0.94 -2.32 -4.00
CA GLN A 88 1.50 -1.67 -2.83
C GLN A 88 1.51 -0.15 -3.04
N PRO A 89 1.53 0.68 -1.96
CA PRO A 89 1.54 2.14 -2.10
C PRO A 89 2.69 2.66 -2.98
N TRP A 90 3.87 2.07 -2.86
CA TRP A 90 5.03 2.42 -3.70
C TRP A 90 4.81 2.07 -5.17
N THR A 91 4.15 0.94 -5.48
CA THR A 91 3.83 0.52 -6.85
C THR A 91 2.97 1.58 -7.54
N LEU A 92 1.92 2.04 -6.87
CA LEU A 92 1.04 3.09 -7.40
C LEU A 92 1.83 4.38 -7.64
N GLN A 93 2.67 4.80 -6.70
CA GLN A 93 3.46 6.02 -6.85
C GLN A 93 4.37 5.97 -8.09
N LEU A 94 5.10 4.87 -8.28
CA LEU A 94 6.01 4.70 -9.42
C LEU A 94 5.25 4.64 -10.76
N LEU A 95 4.07 4.00 -10.80
CA LEU A 95 3.20 3.98 -11.97
C LEU A 95 2.74 5.40 -12.33
N LEU A 96 2.26 6.18 -11.36
CA LEU A 96 1.81 7.56 -11.59
C LEU A 96 2.95 8.45 -12.08
N PHE A 97 4.13 8.33 -11.47
CA PHE A 97 5.31 9.05 -11.95
C PHE A 97 5.68 8.65 -13.38
N SER A 98 5.62 7.36 -13.70
CA SER A 98 5.87 6.88 -15.06
C SER A 98 4.88 7.49 -16.07
N ILE A 99 3.59 7.58 -15.73
CA ILE A 99 2.58 8.21 -16.58
C ILE A 99 2.90 9.69 -16.81
N VAL A 100 3.01 10.49 -15.74
CA VAL A 100 3.15 11.95 -15.89
C VAL A 100 4.47 12.35 -16.54
N LEU A 101 5.56 11.62 -16.27
CA LEU A 101 6.86 11.86 -16.89
C LEU A 101 6.92 11.39 -18.35
N SER A 102 6.02 10.50 -18.78
CA SER A 102 5.93 10.06 -20.18
C SER A 102 5.01 10.94 -21.02
N LEU A 103 3.97 11.50 -20.41
CA LEU A 103 3.00 12.36 -21.10
C LEU A 103 3.47 13.81 -21.22
N ALA A 104 4.09 14.36 -20.18
CA ALA A 104 4.40 15.77 -20.12
C ALA A 104 5.89 16.07 -20.40
N PRO A 105 6.22 17.23 -20.98
CA PRO A 105 7.59 17.75 -20.98
C PRO A 105 8.16 17.82 -19.55
N ARG A 106 9.48 17.80 -19.43
CA ARG A 106 10.19 17.74 -18.13
C ARG A 106 9.66 18.74 -17.10
N ARG A 107 9.41 19.99 -17.48
CA ARG A 107 8.88 21.04 -16.59
C ARG A 107 7.52 20.68 -15.99
N ASP A 108 6.56 20.34 -16.84
CA ASP A 108 5.19 20.02 -16.43
C ASP A 108 5.13 18.66 -15.73
N GLY A 109 5.86 17.66 -16.20
CA GLY A 109 5.95 16.33 -15.58
C GLY A 109 6.52 16.40 -14.15
N LEU A 110 7.59 17.16 -13.93
CA LEU A 110 8.14 17.38 -12.58
C LEU A 110 7.17 18.16 -11.69
N SER A 111 6.41 19.10 -12.25
CA SER A 111 5.38 19.83 -11.51
C SER A 111 4.24 18.91 -11.09
N CYS A 112 3.81 18.00 -11.97
CA CYS A 112 2.84 16.95 -11.65
C CYS A 112 3.37 15.99 -10.58
N CYS A 113 4.63 15.54 -10.67
CA CYS A 113 5.26 14.71 -9.63
C CYS A 113 5.28 15.39 -8.26
N ARG A 114 5.63 16.69 -8.20
CA ARG A 114 5.58 17.47 -6.95
C ARG A 114 4.16 17.51 -6.39
N ALA A 115 3.17 17.80 -7.23
CA ALA A 115 1.78 17.82 -6.81
C ALA A 115 1.33 16.46 -6.27
N LEU A 116 1.66 15.36 -6.96
CA LEU A 116 1.36 14.00 -6.50
C LEU A 116 1.98 13.68 -5.13
N VAL A 117 3.22 14.10 -4.86
CA VAL A 117 3.85 13.91 -3.53
C VAL A 117 3.14 14.73 -2.45
N ILE A 118 2.79 15.99 -2.74
CA ILE A 118 2.04 16.84 -1.82
C ILE A 118 0.67 16.22 -1.51
N ILE A 119 -0.04 15.74 -2.54
CA ILE A 119 -1.32 15.05 -2.42
C ILE A 119 -1.17 13.79 -1.54
N LEU A 120 -0.12 13.00 -1.78
CA LEU A 120 0.19 11.82 -0.99
C LEU A 120 0.35 12.17 0.50
N TYR A 121 1.16 13.17 0.84
CA TYR A 121 1.32 13.60 2.24
C TYR A 121 0.03 14.15 2.84
N ALA A 122 -0.73 14.95 2.09
CA ALA A 122 -1.98 15.49 2.58
C ALA A 122 -2.99 14.38 2.90
N TYR A 123 -3.22 13.43 1.99
CA TYR A 123 -4.17 12.34 2.23
C TYR A 123 -3.66 11.32 3.24
N SER A 124 -2.37 11.03 3.24
CA SER A 124 -1.73 10.21 4.26
C SER A 124 -1.89 10.80 5.66
N ALA A 125 -1.70 12.11 5.82
CA ALA A 125 -1.98 12.81 7.08
C ALA A 125 -3.47 12.78 7.43
N ILE A 126 -4.34 13.20 6.52
CA ILE A 126 -5.80 13.27 6.73
C ILE A 126 -6.34 11.91 7.15
N SER A 127 -5.84 10.82 6.57
CA SER A 127 -6.26 9.45 6.89
C SER A 127 -5.95 9.01 8.32
N LYS A 128 -5.00 9.66 9.00
CA LYS A 128 -4.59 9.39 10.38
C LYS A 128 -5.24 10.34 11.40
N ILE A 129 -5.97 11.36 10.94
CA ILE A 129 -6.74 12.27 11.82
C ILE A 129 -8.04 11.56 12.22
N ASP A 130 -7.91 10.54 13.06
CA ASP A 130 -9.02 9.75 13.59
C ASP A 130 -8.69 9.20 14.99
N LEU A 131 -9.71 9.01 15.83
CA LEU A 131 -9.50 8.51 17.19
C LEU A 131 -8.89 7.11 17.25
N ALA A 132 -9.18 6.23 16.28
CA ALA A 132 -8.66 4.87 16.28
C ALA A 132 -7.15 4.86 15.98
N PHE A 133 -6.65 5.78 15.16
CA PHE A 133 -5.22 6.00 14.97
C PHE A 133 -4.58 6.50 16.25
N LEU A 134 -5.16 7.53 16.90
CA LEU A 134 -4.61 8.10 18.12
C LEU A 134 -4.52 7.10 19.28
N ASP A 135 -5.43 6.13 19.38
CA ASP A 135 -5.40 5.09 20.41
C ASP A 135 -4.73 3.78 19.98
N GLY A 136 -4.40 3.63 18.69
CA GLY A 136 -3.91 2.38 18.11
C GLY A 136 -2.58 2.57 17.37
N GLN A 137 -2.65 2.68 16.05
CA GLN A 137 -1.46 2.75 15.18
C GLN A 137 -0.51 3.92 15.52
N GLY A 138 -1.05 5.06 15.94
CA GLY A 138 -0.25 6.20 16.39
C GLY A 138 0.55 5.90 17.67
N GLN A 139 0.02 5.07 18.56
CA GLN A 139 0.75 4.62 19.75
C GLN A 139 1.87 3.65 19.36
N LEU A 140 1.62 2.69 18.46
CA LEU A 140 2.66 1.80 17.96
C LEU A 140 3.83 2.55 17.31
N LEU A 141 3.54 3.60 16.53
CA LEU A 141 4.57 4.46 15.94
C LEU A 141 5.35 5.25 16.99
N LEU A 142 4.66 5.75 18.02
CA LEU A 142 5.29 6.46 19.14
C LEU A 142 6.23 5.52 19.90
N ASP A 143 5.78 4.31 20.21
CA ASP A 143 6.59 3.27 20.87
C ASP A 143 7.83 2.93 20.04
N GLY A 144 7.65 2.71 18.74
CA GLY A 144 8.74 2.45 17.80
C GLY A 144 9.78 3.56 17.78
N LEU A 145 9.36 4.82 17.89
CA LEU A 145 10.26 5.98 17.91
C LEU A 145 11.01 6.13 19.24
N LEU A 146 10.36 5.82 20.36
CA LEU A 146 10.91 6.02 21.71
C LEU A 146 11.82 4.87 22.16
N LYS A 147 11.52 3.64 21.74
CA LYS A 147 12.26 2.43 22.09
C LYS A 147 13.77 2.50 21.83
N PRO A 148 14.28 3.00 20.68
CA PRO A 148 15.71 3.18 20.45
C PRO A 148 16.44 4.05 21.48
N PHE A 149 15.70 4.95 22.15
CA PHE A 149 16.24 5.88 23.13
C PHE A 149 16.04 5.39 24.58
N GLY A 150 15.51 4.17 24.77
CA GLY A 150 15.24 3.61 26.10
C GLY A 150 14.16 4.35 26.88
N VAL A 151 13.30 5.12 26.20
CA VAL A 151 12.22 5.87 26.85
C VAL A 151 10.99 4.97 26.98
N ASP A 152 10.66 4.59 28.21
CA ASP A 152 9.40 3.93 28.54
C ASP A 152 8.28 4.97 28.66
N ASN A 153 7.16 4.69 27.99
CA ASN A 153 5.98 5.54 27.99
C ASN A 153 4.78 4.87 28.68
N GLU A 154 4.89 3.66 29.22
CA GLU A 154 3.76 2.93 29.83
C GLU A 154 3.00 3.76 30.87
N MET A 155 3.74 4.50 31.70
CA MET A 155 3.21 5.34 32.77
C MET A 155 2.70 6.72 32.30
N TRP A 156 2.81 7.04 31.01
CA TRP A 156 2.34 8.34 30.51
C TRP A 156 0.81 8.38 30.47
N SER A 157 0.26 9.55 30.78
CA SER A 157 -1.19 9.74 30.70
C SER A 157 -1.71 9.49 29.27
N ARG A 158 -2.93 8.96 29.15
CA ARG A 158 -3.58 8.74 27.85
C ARG A 158 -3.67 10.04 27.03
N GLN A 159 -3.85 11.19 27.68
CA GLN A 159 -3.92 12.48 27.00
C GLN A 159 -2.58 12.85 26.38
N THR A 160 -1.47 12.67 27.12
CA THR A 160 -0.11 12.91 26.62
C THR A 160 0.19 12.00 25.41
N LYS A 161 -0.09 10.70 25.55
CA LYS A 161 0.08 9.72 24.47
C LYS A 161 -0.69 10.09 23.21
N ARG A 162 -1.96 10.48 23.34
CA ARG A 162 -2.79 10.93 22.22
C ARG A 162 -2.27 12.22 21.60
N ALA A 163 -1.85 13.19 22.41
CA ALA A 163 -1.31 14.46 21.91
C ALA A 163 -0.03 14.25 21.10
N LEU A 164 0.87 13.38 21.57
CA LEU A 164 2.09 13.02 20.85
C LEU A 164 1.77 12.23 19.57
N ALA A 165 0.86 11.26 19.61
CA ALA A 165 0.43 10.56 18.40
C ALA A 165 -0.23 11.50 17.38
N ALA A 166 -0.97 12.53 17.84
CA ALA A 166 -1.58 13.54 16.97
C ALA A 166 -0.54 14.43 16.27
N SER A 167 0.68 14.55 16.83
CA SER A 167 1.76 15.30 16.20
C SER A 167 2.18 14.70 14.85
N PHE A 168 2.00 13.38 14.65
CA PHE A 168 2.35 12.71 13.39
C PHE A 168 1.53 13.22 12.20
N PRO A 169 0.18 13.10 12.18
CA PRO A 169 -0.62 13.65 11.07
C PRO A 169 -0.53 15.17 10.96
N VAL A 170 -0.44 15.90 12.09
CA VAL A 170 -0.32 17.36 12.05
C VAL A 170 0.99 17.80 11.41
N GLY A 171 2.11 17.16 11.78
CA GLY A 171 3.42 17.40 11.19
C GLY A 171 3.46 17.04 9.71
N GLU A 172 2.90 15.89 9.33
CA GLU A 172 2.81 15.46 7.93
C GLU A 172 1.98 16.43 7.07
N LEU A 173 0.84 16.91 7.58
CA LEU A 173 0.01 17.90 6.88
C LEU A 173 0.72 19.26 6.77
N LEU A 174 1.41 19.69 7.83
CA LEU A 174 2.20 20.92 7.81
C LEU A 174 3.32 20.84 6.75
N VAL A 175 4.01 19.70 6.64
CA VAL A 175 4.99 19.45 5.58
C VAL A 175 4.35 19.58 4.20
N ALA A 176 3.19 18.97 3.98
CA ALA A 176 2.46 19.08 2.71
C ALA A 176 2.15 20.55 2.37
N CYS A 177 1.64 21.33 3.33
CA CYS A 177 1.36 22.75 3.17
C CYS A 177 2.63 23.57 2.87
N LEU A 178 3.73 23.34 3.58
CA LEU A 178 5.00 24.05 3.38
C LEU A 178 5.65 23.77 2.02
N LEU A 179 5.40 22.60 1.42
CA LEU A 179 5.92 22.23 0.11
C LEU A 179 5.19 22.90 -1.06
N VAL A 180 3.96 23.39 -0.86
CA VAL A 180 3.14 24.03 -1.90
C VAL A 180 3.79 25.34 -2.39
N PRO A 181 3.97 26.39 -1.54
CA PRO A 181 4.60 27.63 -1.98
C PRO A 181 6.10 27.44 -2.23
N GLN A 182 6.62 28.03 -3.30
CA GLN A 182 8.06 28.03 -3.58
C GLN A 182 8.89 28.66 -2.44
N ARG A 183 8.34 29.67 -1.76
CA ARG A 183 9.02 30.40 -0.66
C ARG A 183 9.30 29.52 0.56
N THR A 184 8.37 28.64 0.93
CA THR A 184 8.48 27.78 2.12
C THR A 184 9.01 26.38 1.81
N ARG A 185 9.14 26.03 0.54
CA ARG A 185 9.53 24.69 0.08
C ARG A 185 10.84 24.17 0.67
N GLY A 186 11.81 25.04 0.92
CA GLY A 186 13.06 24.66 1.59
C GLY A 186 12.83 24.12 3.00
N ILE A 187 11.97 24.80 3.78
CA ILE A 187 11.57 24.38 5.12
C ILE A 187 10.75 23.08 5.03
N GLY A 188 9.80 23.01 4.09
CA GLY A 188 9.01 21.80 3.85
C GLY A 188 9.88 20.59 3.49
N LEU A 189 10.95 20.78 2.71
CA LEU A 189 11.89 19.72 2.36
C LEU A 189 12.65 19.21 3.59
N VAL A 190 13.15 20.12 4.44
CA VAL A 190 13.79 19.73 5.71
C VAL A 190 12.81 18.97 6.60
N GLY A 191 11.58 19.46 6.74
CA GLY A 191 10.52 18.78 7.49
C GLY A 191 10.21 17.39 6.95
N ALA A 192 10.07 17.24 5.63
CA ALA A 192 9.85 15.94 4.98
C ALA A 192 11.03 14.97 5.22
N THR A 193 12.26 15.46 5.12
CA THR A 193 13.46 14.66 5.42
C THR A 193 13.46 14.18 6.86
N LEU A 194 13.24 15.07 7.83
CA LEU A 194 13.18 14.71 9.25
C LEU A 194 12.06 13.70 9.51
N MET A 195 10.88 13.91 8.94
CA MET A 195 9.75 12.99 9.05
C MET A 195 10.10 11.59 8.58
N HIS A 196 10.69 11.44 7.39
CA HIS A 196 11.06 10.11 6.88
C HIS A 196 12.22 9.47 7.66
N LEU A 197 13.16 10.26 8.19
CA LEU A 197 14.18 9.74 9.10
C LEU A 197 13.55 9.21 10.40
N MET A 198 12.59 9.93 10.99
CA MET A 198 11.85 9.45 12.16
C MET A 198 11.06 8.17 11.86
N ILE A 199 10.43 8.06 10.68
CA ILE A 199 9.75 6.84 10.26
C ILE A 199 10.74 5.68 10.10
N LEU A 200 11.92 5.92 9.53
CA LEU A 200 12.96 4.89 9.41
C LEU A 200 13.49 4.44 10.77
N VAL A 201 13.60 5.34 11.75
CA VAL A 201 13.95 4.97 13.13
C VAL A 201 12.82 4.14 13.76
N ALA A 202 11.58 4.62 13.66
CA ALA A 202 10.43 3.98 14.29
C ALA A 202 10.10 2.61 13.71
N LEU A 203 10.15 2.47 12.38
CA LEU A 203 9.82 1.22 11.67
C LEU A 203 11.05 0.34 11.41
N GLY A 204 12.26 0.90 11.47
CA GLY A 204 13.49 0.15 11.18
C GLY A 204 13.89 -0.81 12.28
N PRO A 205 15.09 -1.42 12.15
CA PRO A 205 15.59 -2.44 13.08
C PRO A 205 15.68 -1.99 14.54
N TRP A 206 15.83 -0.68 14.79
CA TRP A 206 15.92 -0.12 16.14
C TRP A 206 14.56 0.03 16.83
N GLY A 207 13.47 0.14 16.06
CA GLY A 207 12.11 0.34 16.58
C GLY A 207 11.28 -0.94 16.48
N LEU A 208 10.36 -0.95 15.51
CA LEU A 208 9.41 -2.05 15.28
C LEU A 208 9.95 -3.19 14.40
N ASN A 209 11.12 -3.03 13.79
CA ASN A 209 11.73 -4.03 12.88
C ASN A 209 10.77 -4.49 11.76
N HIS A 210 10.19 -3.52 11.08
CA HIS A 210 9.21 -3.70 10.01
C HIS A 210 9.88 -4.11 8.69
N GLU A 211 9.09 -4.64 7.75
CA GLU A 211 9.51 -5.10 6.43
C GLU A 211 10.40 -4.14 5.61
N ASN A 212 11.39 -4.71 4.94
CA ASN A 212 12.39 -3.99 4.16
C ASN A 212 11.78 -3.16 3.01
N GLY A 213 10.69 -3.63 2.39
CA GLY A 213 10.01 -2.88 1.32
C GLY A 213 9.49 -1.51 1.79
N VAL A 214 9.02 -1.43 3.03
CA VAL A 214 8.59 -0.18 3.67
C VAL A 214 9.78 0.75 3.91
N LEU A 215 10.90 0.21 4.40
CA LEU A 215 12.10 0.98 4.69
C LEU A 215 12.71 1.56 3.41
N ILE A 216 12.85 0.74 2.36
CA ILE A 216 13.38 1.18 1.07
C ILE A 216 12.50 2.26 0.43
N TRP A 217 11.18 2.16 0.58
CA TRP A 217 10.28 3.20 0.09
C TRP A 217 10.44 4.52 0.86
N ASN A 218 10.69 4.48 2.17
CA ASN A 218 11.01 5.68 2.93
C ASN A 218 12.38 6.27 2.54
N VAL A 219 13.38 5.43 2.24
CA VAL A 219 14.65 5.89 1.66
C VAL A 219 14.40 6.54 0.29
N TYR A 220 13.54 5.96 -0.54
CA TYR A 220 13.15 6.57 -1.82
C TYR A 220 12.56 7.97 -1.63
N PHE A 221 11.75 8.20 -0.59
CA PHE A 221 11.26 9.55 -0.26
C PHE A 221 12.37 10.56 0.00
N LEU A 222 13.43 10.18 0.72
CA LEU A 222 14.57 11.08 0.97
C LEU A 222 15.20 11.56 -0.35
N PHE A 223 15.48 10.64 -1.28
CA PHE A 223 16.07 10.98 -2.57
C PHE A 223 15.11 11.75 -3.48
N GLN A 224 13.87 11.26 -3.62
CA GLN A 224 12.92 11.89 -4.55
C GLN A 224 12.53 13.29 -4.09
N ASN A 225 12.34 13.51 -2.79
CA ASN A 225 11.97 14.82 -2.28
C ASN A 225 13.09 15.82 -2.50
N PHE A 226 14.33 15.41 -2.22
CA PHE A 226 15.49 16.22 -2.51
C PHE A 226 15.55 16.60 -3.99
N ILE A 227 15.38 15.64 -4.90
CA ILE A 227 15.39 15.88 -6.34
C ILE A 227 14.25 16.81 -6.79
N LEU A 228 13.03 16.57 -6.30
CA LEU A 228 11.83 17.29 -6.72
C LEU A 228 11.75 18.70 -6.13
N PHE A 229 12.09 18.88 -4.86
CA PHE A 229 11.80 20.10 -4.11
C PHE A 229 13.02 20.98 -3.81
N ARG A 230 14.26 20.52 -4.08
CA ARG A 230 15.41 21.43 -4.07
C ARG A 230 15.18 22.57 -5.07
N LYS A 231 15.71 23.77 -4.76
CA LYS A 231 15.59 24.93 -5.64
C LYS A 231 16.07 24.57 -7.05
N PRO A 232 15.20 24.64 -8.07
CA PRO A 232 15.64 24.47 -9.45
C PRO A 232 16.52 25.65 -9.86
N SER A 233 17.42 25.41 -10.82
CA SER A 233 18.12 26.50 -11.51
C SER A 233 17.08 27.36 -12.24
N GLU A 234 17.19 28.68 -12.16
CA GLU A 234 16.24 29.65 -12.74
C GLU A 234 15.95 29.36 -14.23
N ALA A 235 16.95 28.89 -14.96
CA ALA A 235 16.86 28.52 -16.37
C ALA A 235 15.90 27.34 -16.66
N ALA A 236 15.57 26.50 -15.67
CA ALA A 236 14.71 25.32 -15.85
C ALA A 236 13.20 25.61 -15.64
N GLU A 237 12.86 26.72 -14.98
CA GLU A 237 11.45 27.09 -14.72
C GLU A 237 10.92 28.14 -15.71
N SER A 238 11.81 28.86 -16.41
CA SER A 238 11.47 29.99 -17.28
C SER A 238 11.22 29.63 -18.75
N ASP A 239 11.13 28.36 -19.13
CA ASP A 239 10.84 27.97 -20.52
C ASP A 239 9.46 28.52 -20.95
N PRO A 240 9.40 29.52 -21.85
CA PRO A 240 8.15 30.19 -22.21
C PRO A 240 7.32 29.37 -23.22
N SER A 241 7.75 28.16 -23.60
CA SER A 241 7.03 27.36 -24.58
C SER A 241 5.59 27.03 -24.12
N PRO A 242 4.62 27.07 -25.04
CA PRO A 242 3.23 26.76 -24.71
C PRO A 242 3.09 25.29 -24.30
N ARG A 243 2.21 25.03 -23.33
CA ARG A 243 1.91 23.67 -22.88
C ARG A 243 1.36 22.84 -24.04
N LYS A 244 1.94 21.65 -24.22
CA LYS A 244 1.44 20.65 -25.18
C LYS A 244 0.15 20.01 -24.66
N ALA A 245 -0.71 19.51 -25.56
CA ALA A 245 -1.93 18.78 -25.20
C ALA A 245 -1.68 17.62 -24.22
N SER A 246 -0.57 16.89 -24.40
CA SER A 246 -0.17 15.79 -23.52
C SER A 246 0.13 16.24 -22.07
N SER A 247 0.54 17.49 -21.87
CA SER A 247 0.72 18.10 -20.55
C SER A 247 -0.61 18.30 -19.84
N TRP A 248 -1.67 18.67 -20.58
CA TRP A 248 -3.03 18.76 -20.02
C TRP A 248 -3.56 17.39 -19.59
N ILE A 249 -3.23 16.33 -20.32
CA ILE A 249 -3.56 14.95 -19.89
C ILE A 249 -2.83 14.62 -18.59
N ALA A 250 -1.53 14.92 -18.47
CA ALA A 250 -0.79 14.68 -17.23
C ALA A 250 -1.34 15.49 -16.03
N ILE A 251 -1.74 16.74 -16.27
CA ILE A 251 -2.42 17.58 -15.27
C ILE A 251 -3.77 16.98 -14.89
N GLY A 252 -4.55 16.51 -15.87
CA GLY A 252 -5.84 15.85 -15.65
C GLY A 252 -5.70 14.57 -14.82
N VAL A 253 -4.72 13.72 -15.14
CA VAL A 253 -4.39 12.53 -14.34
C VAL A 253 -4.01 12.94 -12.91
N THR A 254 -3.17 13.97 -12.76
CA THR A 254 -2.78 14.46 -11.42
C THR A 254 -3.99 14.98 -10.64
N GLY A 255 -4.89 15.74 -11.29
CA GLY A 255 -6.12 16.24 -10.70
C GLY A 255 -7.08 15.13 -10.32
N LEU A 256 -7.21 14.10 -11.15
CA LEU A 256 -7.98 12.89 -10.84
C LEU A 256 -7.46 12.23 -9.55
N PHE A 257 -6.15 12.04 -9.43
CA PHE A 257 -5.54 11.47 -8.22
C PHE A 257 -5.51 12.44 -7.01
N ALA A 258 -5.79 13.72 -7.22
CA ALA A 258 -6.08 14.66 -6.13
C ALA A 258 -7.50 14.48 -5.56
N ILE A 259 -8.45 13.99 -6.37
CA ILE A 259 -9.86 13.88 -6.01
C ILE A 259 -10.22 12.46 -5.55
N LEU A 260 -9.78 11.43 -6.27
CA LEU A 260 -10.16 10.03 -6.01
C LEU A 260 -9.94 9.57 -4.56
N PRO A 261 -8.85 9.92 -3.86
CA PRO A 261 -8.66 9.53 -2.46
C PRO A 261 -9.77 9.99 -1.51
N SER A 262 -10.48 11.08 -1.84
CA SER A 262 -11.64 11.52 -1.04
C SER A 262 -12.77 10.49 -1.06
N LEU A 263 -12.91 9.72 -2.14
CA LEU A 263 -13.96 8.71 -2.34
C LEU A 263 -13.81 7.48 -1.44
N GLU A 264 -12.67 7.32 -0.77
CA GLU A 264 -12.42 6.18 0.11
C GLU A 264 -13.36 6.15 1.33
N ASN A 265 -13.79 7.31 1.83
CA ASN A 265 -14.71 7.36 2.98
C ASN A 265 -16.08 6.73 2.67
N TRP A 266 -16.46 6.68 1.39
CA TRP A 266 -17.69 6.05 0.91
C TRP A 266 -17.48 4.60 0.44
N GLY A 267 -16.27 4.04 0.62
CA GLY A 267 -15.92 2.70 0.18
C GLY A 267 -15.83 2.54 -1.34
N TRP A 268 -15.75 3.65 -2.10
CA TRP A 268 -15.67 3.62 -3.56
C TRP A 268 -14.23 3.60 -4.08
N TYR A 269 -13.26 3.82 -3.20
CA TYR A 269 -11.84 3.82 -3.51
C TYR A 269 -11.07 3.13 -2.40
N ASP A 270 -10.06 2.37 -2.76
CA ASP A 270 -9.36 1.51 -1.81
C ASP A 270 -8.38 2.30 -0.94
N HIS A 271 -8.13 1.80 0.27
CA HIS A 271 -7.32 2.48 1.28
C HIS A 271 -5.89 2.82 0.80
N TRP A 272 -5.19 1.89 0.15
CA TRP A 272 -3.81 2.15 -0.33
C TRP A 272 -3.76 3.15 -1.49
N PRO A 273 -4.59 3.02 -2.54
CA PRO A 273 -4.72 4.07 -3.55
C PRO A 273 -5.15 5.44 -3.02
N ALA A 274 -5.90 5.47 -1.93
CA ALA A 274 -6.27 6.69 -1.21
C ALA A 274 -5.15 7.25 -0.31
N TRP A 275 -3.95 6.67 -0.35
CA TRP A 275 -2.80 7.02 0.48
C TRP A 275 -3.04 6.86 1.99
N ALA A 276 -3.98 6.01 2.41
CA ALA A 276 -4.28 5.74 3.82
C ALA A 276 -3.27 4.80 4.49
N VAL A 277 -1.98 5.06 4.29
CA VAL A 277 -0.86 4.24 4.78
C VAL A 277 -0.61 4.49 6.26
N TYR A 278 -0.34 3.42 7.02
CA TYR A 278 -0.19 3.46 8.49
C TYR A 278 -1.39 4.06 9.23
N SER A 279 -2.57 4.02 8.61
CA SER A 279 -3.80 4.51 9.22
C SER A 279 -4.54 3.39 9.92
N ALA A 280 -5.43 3.75 10.85
CA ALA A 280 -6.36 2.80 11.47
C ALA A 280 -7.58 2.53 10.59
N ARG A 281 -7.63 3.06 9.36
CA ARG A 281 -8.85 3.10 8.56
C ARG A 281 -9.28 1.79 7.92
N PRO A 282 -8.37 0.92 7.44
CA PRO A 282 -8.78 -0.32 6.79
C PRO A 282 -9.82 -1.11 7.59
N GLU A 283 -10.75 -1.71 6.85
CA GLU A 283 -11.66 -2.72 7.36
C GLU A 283 -10.87 -3.87 8.00
N ARG A 284 -11.36 -4.39 9.12
CA ARG A 284 -10.74 -5.57 9.75
C ARG A 284 -11.53 -6.79 9.35
N VAL A 285 -10.82 -7.79 8.84
CA VAL A 285 -11.39 -9.10 8.52
C VAL A 285 -10.75 -10.11 9.44
N GLU A 286 -11.55 -10.68 10.33
CA GLU A 286 -11.16 -11.78 11.20
C GLU A 286 -11.77 -13.07 10.64
N VAL A 287 -10.91 -14.05 10.38
CA VAL A 287 -11.32 -15.36 9.89
C VAL A 287 -11.21 -16.31 11.07
N LEU A 288 -12.33 -16.90 11.44
CA LEU A 288 -12.46 -17.78 12.60
C LEU A 288 -12.81 -19.18 12.11
N VAL A 289 -12.17 -20.19 12.68
CA VAL A 289 -12.50 -21.60 12.47
C VAL A 289 -12.74 -22.30 13.79
N ASP A 290 -13.53 -23.37 13.80
CA ASP A 290 -13.70 -24.16 15.02
C ASP A 290 -12.39 -24.81 15.46
N GLU A 291 -12.11 -24.82 16.76
CA GLU A 291 -10.90 -25.43 17.32
C GLU A 291 -10.76 -26.92 16.95
N SER A 292 -11.90 -27.62 16.82
CA SER A 292 -11.97 -29.05 16.48
C SER A 292 -11.32 -29.39 15.14
N ILE A 293 -11.28 -28.45 14.20
CA ILE A 293 -10.74 -28.70 12.85
C ILE A 293 -9.29 -28.24 12.68
N VAL A 294 -8.71 -27.57 13.68
CA VAL A 294 -7.34 -27.02 13.59
C VAL A 294 -6.32 -28.13 13.31
N ALA A 295 -6.45 -29.27 13.99
CA ALA A 295 -5.56 -30.42 13.82
C ALA A 295 -5.62 -31.04 12.41
N SER A 296 -6.73 -30.87 11.67
CA SER A 296 -6.89 -31.37 10.31
C SER A 296 -6.45 -30.40 9.21
N LEU A 297 -6.17 -29.13 9.56
CA LEU A 297 -5.64 -28.16 8.59
C LEU A 297 -4.24 -28.55 8.11
N SER A 298 -3.83 -28.09 6.93
CA SER A 298 -2.45 -28.25 6.48
C SER A 298 -1.46 -27.61 7.46
N PRO A 299 -0.21 -28.14 7.60
CA PRO A 299 0.77 -27.57 8.53
C PRO A 299 1.04 -26.07 8.33
N SER A 300 0.98 -25.61 7.07
CA SER A 300 1.10 -24.20 6.71
C SER A 300 -0.04 -23.32 7.24
N LEU A 301 -1.25 -23.86 7.42
CA LEU A 301 -2.39 -23.14 7.97
C LEU A 301 -2.46 -23.25 9.50
N GLN A 302 -2.02 -24.38 10.06
CA GLN A 302 -1.90 -24.55 11.51
C GLN A 302 -0.97 -23.48 12.11
N SER A 303 0.14 -23.15 11.45
CA SER A 303 1.07 -22.10 11.90
C SER A 303 0.47 -20.69 11.89
N LEU A 304 -0.65 -20.49 11.18
CA LEU A 304 -1.39 -19.23 11.10
C LEU A 304 -2.48 -19.12 12.15
N CYS A 305 -2.82 -20.21 12.83
CA CYS A 305 -3.80 -20.20 13.90
C CYS A 305 -3.27 -19.36 15.08
N GLY A 306 -4.13 -18.49 15.58
CA GLY A 306 -3.92 -17.73 16.81
C GLY A 306 -4.37 -18.52 18.02
N ARG A 307 -4.69 -17.80 19.10
CA ARG A 307 -5.31 -18.39 20.29
C ARG A 307 -6.80 -18.04 20.30
N PRO A 308 -7.69 -18.95 20.73
CA PRO A 308 -9.09 -18.62 20.91
C PRO A 308 -9.24 -17.51 21.96
N ALA A 309 -10.30 -16.71 21.82
CA ALA A 309 -10.68 -15.77 22.86
C ALA A 309 -11.16 -16.54 24.11
N PRO A 310 -11.06 -15.98 25.33
CA PRO A 310 -11.59 -16.63 26.52
C PRO A 310 -13.06 -17.01 26.33
N LEU A 311 -13.40 -18.26 26.59
CA LEU A 311 -14.75 -18.84 26.44
C LEU A 311 -15.26 -18.97 24.99
N ASP A 312 -14.42 -18.74 23.98
CA ASP A 312 -14.74 -19.01 22.58
C ASP A 312 -14.08 -20.33 22.15
N VAL A 313 -14.81 -21.13 21.37
CA VAL A 313 -14.31 -22.37 20.75
C VAL A 313 -13.74 -22.14 19.36
N ARG A 314 -13.76 -20.89 18.90
CA ARG A 314 -13.23 -20.51 17.59
C ARG A 314 -11.82 -19.94 17.69
N VAL A 315 -11.00 -20.35 16.75
CA VAL A 315 -9.60 -19.97 16.62
C VAL A 315 -9.43 -19.03 15.43
N PRO A 316 -8.78 -17.86 15.62
CA PRO A 316 -8.54 -16.95 14.51
C PRO A 316 -7.41 -17.44 13.61
N ILE A 317 -7.57 -17.27 12.30
CA ILE A 317 -6.53 -17.47 11.29
C ILE A 317 -5.95 -16.11 10.92
N VAL A 318 -4.68 -15.90 11.25
CA VAL A 318 -4.01 -14.60 11.11
C VAL A 318 -3.51 -14.41 9.68
N LEU A 319 -4.35 -13.87 8.80
CA LEU A 319 -4.00 -13.65 7.38
C LEU A 319 -2.82 -12.69 7.18
N ASP A 320 -2.63 -11.71 8.05
CA ASP A 320 -1.46 -10.83 8.00
C ASP A 320 -0.15 -11.64 8.17
N ARG A 321 -0.15 -12.65 9.06
CA ARG A 321 1.00 -13.56 9.24
C ARG A 321 1.28 -14.38 7.98
N TRP A 322 0.23 -14.86 7.30
CA TRP A 322 0.39 -15.55 6.01
C TRP A 322 1.08 -14.64 4.99
N SER A 323 0.63 -13.39 4.88
CA SER A 323 1.18 -12.44 3.92
C SER A 323 2.66 -12.17 4.18
N PHE A 324 3.06 -12.00 5.45
CA PHE A 324 4.47 -11.83 5.79
C PHE A 324 5.28 -13.10 5.51
N GLN A 325 4.80 -14.28 5.92
CA GLN A 325 5.53 -15.54 5.75
C GLN A 325 5.68 -15.99 4.28
N THR A 326 4.73 -15.62 3.42
CA THR A 326 4.69 -16.12 2.03
C THR A 326 5.04 -15.06 0.98
N ARG A 327 4.81 -13.78 1.28
CA ARG A 327 4.97 -12.66 0.33
C ARG A 327 5.91 -11.56 0.82
N ASP A 328 6.47 -11.64 2.03
CA ASP A 328 7.38 -10.65 2.63
C ASP A 328 6.84 -9.21 2.54
N CYS A 329 5.52 -9.05 2.68
CA CYS A 329 4.88 -7.74 2.62
C CYS A 329 3.55 -7.71 3.39
N PRO A 330 3.08 -6.51 3.78
CA PRO A 330 1.75 -6.35 4.33
C PRO A 330 0.67 -6.83 3.36
N ILE A 331 -0.41 -7.39 3.91
CA ILE A 331 -1.56 -7.86 3.13
C ILE A 331 -2.34 -6.67 2.54
N TYR A 332 -2.92 -6.86 1.35
CA TYR A 332 -3.79 -5.83 0.75
C TYR A 332 -4.96 -5.49 1.69
N PRO A 333 -5.17 -4.21 2.04
CA PRO A 333 -5.96 -3.82 3.20
C PRO A 333 -7.44 -3.65 2.85
N GLN A 334 -8.00 -4.50 1.99
CA GLN A 334 -9.42 -4.46 1.65
C GLN A 334 -10.12 -5.75 2.07
N ALA A 335 -11.34 -5.63 2.62
CA ALA A 335 -12.12 -6.80 2.99
C ALA A 335 -12.31 -7.79 1.84
N ARG A 336 -12.62 -7.30 0.62
CA ARG A 336 -12.79 -8.17 -0.55
C ARG A 336 -11.59 -9.09 -0.81
N TYR A 337 -10.37 -8.57 -0.66
CA TYR A 337 -9.15 -9.32 -0.92
C TYR A 337 -8.92 -10.33 0.20
N ARG A 338 -9.08 -9.91 1.47
CA ARG A 338 -8.91 -10.79 2.63
C ARG A 338 -9.94 -11.93 2.64
N VAL A 339 -11.19 -11.65 2.28
CA VAL A 339 -12.25 -12.67 2.12
C VAL A 339 -11.94 -13.62 0.96
N ALA A 340 -11.49 -13.10 -0.18
CA ALA A 340 -11.08 -13.91 -1.32
C ALA A 340 -9.91 -14.84 -0.97
N LEU A 341 -8.93 -14.33 -0.21
CA LEU A 341 -7.78 -15.08 0.28
C LEU A 341 -8.22 -16.18 1.25
N ALA A 342 -9.08 -15.85 2.22
CA ALA A 342 -9.64 -16.82 3.15
C ALA A 342 -10.36 -17.96 2.41
N ASN A 343 -11.19 -17.62 1.41
CA ASN A 343 -11.84 -18.61 0.58
C ASN A 343 -10.82 -19.48 -0.18
N ALA A 344 -9.80 -18.88 -0.78
CA ALA A 344 -8.79 -19.63 -1.53
C ALA A 344 -7.98 -20.60 -0.66
N LEU A 345 -7.66 -20.21 0.58
CA LEU A 345 -6.87 -21.00 1.51
C LEU A 345 -7.70 -22.12 2.18
N LEU A 346 -8.95 -21.83 2.55
CA LEU A 346 -9.71 -22.67 3.49
C LEU A 346 -10.83 -23.48 2.85
N ARG A 347 -11.34 -23.09 1.68
CA ARG A 347 -12.56 -23.70 1.09
C ARG A 347 -12.45 -25.22 0.87
N LYS A 348 -11.25 -25.72 0.61
CA LYS A 348 -10.99 -27.16 0.39
C LYS A 348 -10.70 -27.94 1.69
N GLN A 349 -10.52 -27.26 2.81
CA GLN A 349 -10.02 -27.84 4.06
C GLN A 349 -10.99 -27.68 5.24
N VAL A 350 -11.97 -26.78 5.12
CA VAL A 350 -12.89 -26.41 6.19
C VAL A 350 -14.33 -26.67 5.77
N ASP A 351 -15.03 -27.44 6.58
CA ASP A 351 -16.46 -27.70 6.42
C ASP A 351 -17.28 -26.42 6.51
N SER A 352 -18.43 -26.42 5.82
CA SER A 352 -19.24 -25.20 5.67
C SER A 352 -19.76 -24.62 6.98
N GLN A 353 -19.84 -25.37 8.07
CA GLN A 353 -20.35 -24.85 9.36
C GLN A 353 -19.24 -24.36 10.28
N SER A 354 -17.98 -24.72 9.99
CA SER A 354 -16.84 -24.49 10.88
C SER A 354 -16.00 -23.28 10.49
N ILE A 355 -16.57 -22.36 9.70
CA ILE A 355 -15.94 -21.08 9.36
C ILE A 355 -16.88 -19.93 9.70
N THR A 356 -16.32 -18.88 10.26
CA THR A 356 -16.98 -17.59 10.45
C THR A 356 -16.05 -16.49 9.98
N ILE A 357 -16.57 -15.54 9.23
CA ILE A 357 -15.84 -14.32 8.86
C ILE A 357 -16.51 -13.15 9.53
N GLU A 358 -15.74 -12.40 10.31
CA GLU A 358 -16.19 -11.16 10.93
C GLU A 358 -15.53 -9.98 10.22
N ILE A 359 -16.36 -9.03 9.78
CA ILE A 359 -15.90 -7.81 9.11
C ILE A 359 -16.27 -6.63 9.99
N SER A 360 -15.26 -5.89 10.44
CA SER A 360 -15.44 -4.61 11.09
C SER A 360 -15.20 -3.48 10.09
N SER A 361 -16.17 -2.59 9.95
CA SER A 361 -16.13 -1.43 9.05
C SER A 361 -14.95 -0.50 9.34
N THR A 362 -14.68 0.44 8.43
CA THR A 362 -13.86 1.62 8.71
C THR A 362 -14.35 2.29 10.01
N PRO A 363 -13.45 2.67 10.94
CA PRO A 363 -13.87 3.26 12.20
C PRO A 363 -14.43 4.66 11.98
N ASN A 364 -15.48 5.00 12.71
CA ASN A 364 -15.98 6.36 12.75
C ASN A 364 -14.90 7.29 13.30
N ARG A 365 -14.59 8.36 12.56
CA ARG A 365 -13.45 9.25 12.82
C ARG A 365 -13.46 9.87 14.23
N PHE A 366 -14.64 10.17 14.76
CA PHE A 366 -14.82 10.87 16.03
C PHE A 366 -15.04 9.98 17.23
N THR A 367 -15.48 8.73 17.02
CA THR A 367 -15.77 7.80 18.13
C THR A 367 -14.83 6.60 18.17
N GLY A 368 -14.12 6.33 17.07
CA GLY A 368 -13.29 5.13 16.89
C GLY A 368 -14.08 3.82 16.76
N LYS A 369 -15.42 3.87 16.88
CA LYS A 369 -16.29 2.68 16.82
C LYS A 369 -16.38 2.14 15.40
N ARG A 370 -16.50 0.82 15.29
CA ARG A 370 -16.69 0.09 14.02
C ARG A 370 -18.02 -0.65 14.07
N GLU A 371 -18.69 -0.72 12.94
CA GLU A 371 -19.83 -1.62 12.76
C GLU A 371 -19.29 -3.02 12.44
N LYS A 372 -19.83 -4.04 13.09
CA LYS A 372 -19.38 -5.42 12.95
C LYS A 372 -20.46 -6.24 12.26
N HIS A 373 -20.08 -6.94 11.19
CA HIS A 373 -20.92 -7.89 10.49
C HIS A 373 -20.29 -9.28 10.57
N VAL A 374 -21.10 -10.28 10.88
CA VAL A 374 -20.66 -11.66 11.07
C VAL A 374 -21.33 -12.53 10.02
N PHE A 375 -20.53 -13.34 9.34
CA PHE A 375 -20.99 -14.25 8.28
C PHE A 375 -20.62 -15.68 8.66
N HIS A 376 -21.63 -16.53 8.80
CA HIS A 376 -21.47 -17.93 9.19
C HIS A 376 -21.52 -18.85 7.98
N GLY A 377 -20.45 -19.61 7.82
CA GLY A 377 -20.36 -20.64 6.82
C GLY A 377 -20.26 -20.17 5.37
N TRP A 378 -19.97 -21.13 4.49
CA TRP A 378 -19.64 -20.82 3.10
C TRP A 378 -20.78 -20.20 2.29
N LYS A 379 -22.04 -20.49 2.62
CA LYS A 379 -23.20 -19.93 1.92
C LYS A 379 -23.29 -18.40 2.10
N GLU A 380 -23.16 -17.91 3.32
CA GLU A 380 -23.20 -16.46 3.60
C GLU A 380 -21.94 -15.78 3.07
N ILE A 381 -20.77 -16.42 3.20
CA ILE A 381 -19.51 -15.92 2.65
C ILE A 381 -19.59 -15.79 1.12
N ASP A 382 -20.19 -16.75 0.42
CA ASP A 382 -20.36 -16.67 -1.03
C ASP A 382 -21.33 -15.56 -1.44
N GLN A 383 -22.37 -15.29 -0.64
CA GLN A 383 -23.26 -14.16 -0.87
C GLN A 383 -22.54 -12.82 -0.65
N LEU A 384 -21.76 -12.71 0.43
CA LEU A 384 -20.90 -11.55 0.69
C LEU A 384 -19.93 -11.30 -0.47
N ARG A 385 -19.29 -12.36 -0.99
CA ARG A 385 -18.33 -12.27 -2.09
C ARG A 385 -18.94 -11.68 -3.37
N LYS A 386 -20.22 -12.00 -3.65
CA LYS A 386 -20.97 -11.46 -4.79
C LYS A 386 -21.34 -9.98 -4.63
N ASN A 387 -21.34 -9.46 -3.40
CA ASN A 387 -21.65 -8.04 -3.15
C ASN A 387 -20.47 -7.12 -3.48
N TYR A 388 -19.26 -7.64 -3.64
CA TYR A 388 -18.10 -6.83 -4.03
C TYR A 388 -18.10 -6.57 -5.54
N ARG A 389 -17.76 -5.33 -5.91
CA ARG A 389 -17.68 -4.88 -7.33
C ARG A 389 -16.47 -5.45 -8.08
N LEU A 390 -15.41 -5.76 -7.35
CA LEU A 390 -14.15 -6.28 -7.89
C LEU A 390 -14.01 -7.75 -7.53
N ASN A 391 -13.14 -8.45 -8.27
CA ASN A 391 -13.00 -9.88 -8.18
C ASN A 391 -12.61 -10.37 -6.77
N THR A 392 -13.21 -11.50 -6.39
CA THR A 392 -12.96 -12.22 -5.13
C THR A 392 -12.65 -13.70 -5.36
N GLN A 393 -12.24 -14.06 -6.58
CA GLN A 393 -11.77 -15.40 -6.92
C GLN A 393 -10.26 -15.42 -7.09
N ALA A 394 -9.63 -16.50 -6.66
CA ALA A 394 -8.21 -16.72 -6.91
C ALA A 394 -7.99 -17.30 -8.32
N ARG A 395 -6.81 -17.05 -8.88
CA ARG A 395 -6.37 -17.66 -10.14
C ARG A 395 -6.27 -19.18 -10.02
N ILE A 396 -6.61 -19.86 -11.11
CA ILE A 396 -6.30 -21.27 -11.30
C ILE A 396 -4.89 -21.33 -11.85
N LEU A 397 -3.95 -21.78 -11.02
CA LEU A 397 -2.55 -21.88 -11.38
C LEU A 397 -2.31 -23.26 -11.99
N GLU A 398 -2.50 -23.36 -13.30
CA GLU A 398 -2.05 -24.49 -14.13
C GLU A 398 -0.56 -24.39 -14.46
#